data_AF-A0A6G2JEX7-F1
#
_entry.id   AF-A0A6G2JEX7-F1
#
_cell.length_a   1.000
_cell.length_b   1.000
_cell.length_c   1.000
_cell.angle_alpha   90.00
_cell.angle_beta   90.00
_cell.angle_gamma   90.00
#
_symmetry.space_group_name_H-M   'P 1'
#
loop_
_entity.id
_entity.type
_entity.pdbx_description
1 polymer ?
#
loop_
_entity_poly.entity_id
_entity_poly.type
_entity_poly.pdbx_seq_one_letter_code
_entity_poly.pdbx_strand_id
1 'polypeptide(L)'
;MAFPALSLAAALIIGVATWVTVWVATDGLSFNTVDDPGVWVTEPMLWIGLLVAVLLCTFASIFFSSALTYGAWERFEGRTPTFEGCMSAARARLHVIVPWAILAGLVGFVIEVLYRLPRFLRHMQQAGRHIPVVGQFAAIAAMILAAALEYVWYFVTYLVVPVLVVEETGPIASCKRSFGLFRKTWGKSLIAQVGFELIGFLLFLPGLFLVFLIVLAGLGSPVALVIGIGIGVAWLLAVIVAMSAIVGIFKMALYLYVTTGEVPSEFGSTGLEQAFTNKAALKAEREARKPLKDRRAKRAR
;
A
#
# COMPACT_ATOMS: atom_id res chain seq x y z
N MET A 1 7.18 12.54 -7.56
CA MET A 1 5.80 12.25 -8.05
C MET A 1 5.78 11.38 -9.31
N ALA A 2 6.81 11.39 -10.16
CA ALA A 2 6.85 10.53 -11.36
C ALA A 2 6.71 9.03 -11.04
N PHE A 3 7.36 8.52 -9.98
CA PHE A 3 7.34 7.08 -9.68
C PHE A 3 5.95 6.53 -9.31
N PRO A 4 5.18 7.13 -8.40
CA PRO A 4 3.83 6.62 -8.16
C PRO A 4 2.87 6.77 -9.34
N ALA A 5 3.06 7.80 -10.18
CA ALA A 5 2.30 7.92 -11.43
C ALA A 5 2.61 6.77 -12.40
N LEU A 6 3.87 6.38 -12.55
CA LEU A 6 4.28 5.23 -13.36
C LEU A 6 3.76 3.90 -12.79
N SER A 7 3.79 3.75 -11.46
CA SER A 7 3.18 2.59 -10.78
C SER A 7 1.69 2.49 -11.05
N LEU A 8 0.98 3.60 -10.93
CA LEU A 8 -0.46 3.67 -11.19
C LEU A 8 -0.77 3.37 -12.66
N ALA A 9 0.00 3.95 -13.58
CA ALA A 9 -0.15 3.68 -15.01
C ALA A 9 0.07 2.19 -15.33
N ALA A 10 1.13 1.57 -14.79
CA ALA A 10 1.38 0.14 -14.96
C ALA A 10 0.23 -0.70 -14.40
N ALA A 11 -0.27 -0.38 -13.21
CA ALA A 11 -1.40 -1.08 -12.61
C ALA A 11 -2.69 -0.94 -13.43
N LEU A 12 -2.98 0.25 -13.96
CA LEU A 12 -4.14 0.48 -14.83
C LEU A 12 -4.02 -0.30 -16.15
N ILE A 13 -2.86 -0.26 -16.80
CA ILE A 13 -2.62 -0.98 -18.06
C ILE A 13 -2.80 -2.49 -17.86
N ILE A 14 -2.16 -3.05 -16.83
CA ILE A 14 -2.26 -4.49 -16.54
C ILE A 14 -3.68 -4.85 -16.10
N GLY A 15 -4.33 -4.01 -15.30
CA GLY A 15 -5.71 -4.21 -14.86
C GLY A 15 -6.71 -4.22 -16.02
N VAL A 16 -6.62 -3.26 -16.93
CA VAL A 16 -7.44 -3.21 -18.15
C VAL A 16 -7.14 -4.41 -19.05
N ALA A 17 -5.87 -4.74 -19.29
CA ALA A 17 -5.50 -5.91 -20.09
C ALA A 17 -6.10 -7.20 -19.51
N THR A 18 -6.02 -7.39 -18.20
CA THR A 18 -6.58 -8.55 -17.50
C THR A 18 -8.10 -8.57 -17.58
N TRP A 19 -8.74 -7.42 -17.37
CA TRP A 19 -10.19 -7.29 -17.47
C TRP A 19 -10.68 -7.61 -18.89
N VAL A 20 -10.00 -7.12 -19.92
CA VAL A 20 -10.28 -7.45 -21.32
C VAL A 20 -10.07 -8.94 -21.59
N THR A 21 -8.99 -9.55 -21.09
CA THR A 21 -8.76 -11.00 -21.24
C THR A 21 -9.88 -11.82 -20.59
N VAL A 22 -10.30 -11.46 -19.38
CA VAL A 22 -11.42 -12.12 -18.69
C VAL A 22 -12.70 -11.93 -19.49
N TRP A 23 -13.01 -10.69 -19.89
CA TRP A 23 -14.20 -10.36 -20.66
C TRP A 23 -14.27 -11.13 -21.98
N VAL A 24 -13.17 -11.19 -22.74
CA VAL A 24 -13.09 -11.98 -23.99
C VAL A 24 -13.29 -13.48 -23.71
N ALA A 25 -12.73 -13.98 -22.61
CA ALA A 25 -12.86 -15.39 -22.23
C ALA A 25 -14.26 -15.74 -21.69
N THR A 26 -15.00 -14.79 -21.09
CA THR A 26 -16.32 -15.03 -20.47
C THR A 26 -17.50 -14.62 -21.36
N ASP A 27 -17.37 -13.60 -22.20
CA ASP A 27 -18.45 -13.12 -23.09
C ASP A 27 -18.39 -13.76 -24.49
N GLY A 28 -17.26 -14.40 -24.86
CA GLY A 28 -17.13 -15.21 -26.08
C GLY A 28 -17.67 -16.64 -25.96
N LEU A 29 -17.97 -17.10 -24.74
CA LEU A 29 -18.55 -18.41 -24.46
C LEU A 29 -19.91 -18.19 -23.80
N SER A 30 -20.97 -18.22 -24.60
CA SER A 30 -22.32 -18.43 -24.09
C SER A 30 -22.32 -19.60 -23.10
N PHE A 31 -22.75 -19.38 -21.85
CA PHE A 31 -22.96 -20.40 -20.81
C PHE A 31 -23.99 -21.51 -21.18
N ASN A 32 -24.33 -21.66 -22.46
CA ASN A 32 -25.38 -22.53 -22.96
C ASN A 32 -24.88 -23.88 -23.51
N THR A 33 -23.57 -24.16 -23.52
CA THR A 33 -23.05 -25.46 -23.98
C THR A 33 -21.91 -25.96 -23.10
N VAL A 34 -22.28 -26.76 -22.10
CA VAL A 34 -21.36 -27.45 -21.16
C VAL A 34 -20.48 -28.50 -21.89
N ASP A 35 -20.77 -28.81 -23.15
CA ASP A 35 -20.13 -29.89 -23.92
C ASP A 35 -19.06 -29.42 -24.92
N ASP A 36 -18.66 -28.14 -24.91
CA ASP A 36 -17.65 -27.64 -25.85
C ASP A 36 -16.21 -27.85 -25.31
N PRO A 37 -15.34 -28.66 -25.97
CA PRO A 37 -14.00 -28.97 -25.48
C PRO A 37 -13.09 -27.74 -25.32
N GLY A 38 -13.42 -26.59 -25.91
CA GLY A 38 -12.71 -25.32 -25.70
C GLY A 38 -12.81 -24.76 -24.28
N VAL A 39 -13.91 -25.02 -23.57
CA VAL A 39 -14.20 -24.46 -22.23
C VAL A 39 -13.23 -24.99 -21.16
N TRP A 40 -12.80 -26.26 -21.28
CA TRP A 40 -11.89 -26.91 -20.33
C TRP A 40 -10.44 -26.40 -20.43
N VAL A 41 -10.06 -25.81 -21.56
CA VAL A 41 -8.70 -25.27 -21.80
C VAL A 41 -8.62 -23.78 -21.44
N THR A 42 -9.72 -23.04 -21.60
CA THR A 42 -9.80 -21.61 -21.30
C THR A 42 -9.79 -21.31 -19.79
N GLU A 43 -10.41 -22.18 -18.98
CA GLU A 43 -10.51 -22.01 -17.52
C GLU A 43 -9.12 -21.97 -16.84
N PRO A 44 -8.22 -22.98 -16.98
CA PRO A 44 -6.90 -22.93 -16.34
C PRO A 44 -5.98 -21.84 -16.90
N MET A 45 -6.03 -21.58 -18.22
CA MET A 45 -5.22 -20.52 -18.85
C MET A 45 -5.59 -19.13 -18.34
N LEU A 46 -6.87 -18.88 -18.07
CA LEU A 46 -7.34 -17.62 -17.51
C LEU A 46 -6.82 -17.41 -16.08
N TRP A 47 -6.84 -18.45 -15.24
CA TRP A 47 -6.28 -18.39 -13.89
C TRP A 47 -4.76 -18.15 -13.90
N ILE A 48 -4.03 -18.79 -14.81
CA ILE A 48 -2.60 -18.54 -15.00
C ILE A 48 -2.35 -17.11 -15.46
N GLY A 49 -3.12 -16.61 -16.44
CA GLY A 49 -3.03 -15.24 -16.93
C GLY A 49 -3.28 -14.21 -15.83
N LEU A 50 -4.31 -14.43 -15.00
CA LEU A 50 -4.62 -13.59 -13.85
C LEU A 50 -3.49 -13.59 -12.81
N LEU A 51 -2.92 -14.77 -12.50
CA LEU A 51 -1.80 -14.88 -11.58
C LEU A 51 -0.57 -14.11 -12.10
N VAL A 52 -0.23 -14.27 -13.38
CA VAL A 52 0.87 -13.54 -14.02
C VAL A 52 0.62 -12.03 -13.99
N ALA A 53 -0.60 -11.59 -14.29
CA ALA A 53 -0.96 -10.18 -14.23
C ALA A 53 -0.82 -9.61 -12.81
N VAL A 54 -1.28 -10.33 -11.79
CA VAL A 54 -1.12 -9.94 -10.38
C VAL A 54 0.36 -9.85 -9.99
N LEU A 55 1.19 -10.81 -10.42
CA LEU A 55 2.63 -10.77 -10.17
C LEU A 55 3.31 -9.58 -10.85
N LEU A 56 2.94 -9.27 -12.10
CA LEU A 56 3.46 -8.11 -12.83
C LEU A 56 3.04 -6.78 -12.19
N CYS A 57 1.78 -6.65 -11.77
CA CYS A 57 1.28 -5.50 -11.02
C CYS A 57 2.06 -5.31 -9.71
N THR A 58 2.24 -6.40 -8.97
CA THR A 58 2.95 -6.40 -7.68
C THR A 58 4.40 -6.00 -7.87
N PHE A 59 5.07 -6.59 -8.87
CA PHE A 59 6.44 -6.24 -9.24
C PHE A 59 6.56 -4.76 -9.63
N ALA A 60 5.71 -4.26 -10.54
CA ALA A 60 5.75 -2.87 -10.98
C ALA A 60 5.56 -1.92 -9.79
N SER A 61 4.58 -2.20 -8.92
CA SER A 61 4.31 -1.41 -7.72
C SER A 61 5.51 -1.33 -6.79
N ILE A 62 6.13 -2.48 -6.49
CA ILE A 62 7.31 -2.55 -5.64
C ILE A 62 8.50 -1.85 -6.32
N PHE A 63 8.72 -2.08 -7.61
CA PHE A 63 9.84 -1.50 -8.35
C PHE A 63 9.82 0.03 -8.33
N PHE A 64 8.68 0.65 -8.64
CA PHE A 64 8.54 2.11 -8.59
C PHE A 64 8.53 2.66 -7.17
N SER A 65 7.96 1.91 -6.21
CA SER A 65 8.04 2.28 -4.79
C SER A 65 9.49 2.28 -4.30
N SER A 66 10.31 1.31 -4.73
CA SER A 66 11.73 1.24 -4.44
C SER A 66 12.50 2.41 -5.04
N ALA A 67 12.22 2.78 -6.29
CA ALA A 67 12.83 3.96 -6.92
C ALA A 67 12.49 5.27 -6.17
N LEU A 68 11.22 5.43 -5.77
CA LEU A 68 10.79 6.57 -4.94
C LEU A 68 11.52 6.59 -3.59
N THR A 69 11.59 5.43 -2.94
CA THR A 69 12.19 5.28 -1.61
C THR A 69 13.69 5.57 -1.65
N TYR A 70 14.37 5.12 -2.70
CA TYR A 70 15.78 5.45 -2.93
C TYR A 70 15.99 6.96 -3.13
N GLY A 71 15.17 7.61 -3.95
CA GLY A 71 15.26 9.06 -4.13
C GLY A 71 14.98 9.85 -2.84
N ALA A 72 14.07 9.38 -2.00
CA ALA A 72 13.83 9.95 -0.68
C ALA A 72 15.07 9.78 0.22
N TRP A 73 15.68 8.60 0.23
CA TRP A 73 16.91 8.33 0.96
C TRP A 73 18.07 9.23 0.52
N GLU A 74 18.33 9.35 -0.80
CA GLU A 74 19.34 10.26 -1.32
C GLU A 74 19.11 11.70 -0.89
N ARG A 75 17.85 12.15 -0.91
CA ARG A 75 17.51 13.51 -0.51
C ARG A 75 17.83 13.75 0.97
N PHE A 76 17.50 12.80 1.84
CA PHE A 76 17.75 12.88 3.28
C PHE A 76 19.25 12.85 3.63
N GLU A 77 20.07 12.24 2.78
CA GLU A 77 21.54 12.29 2.88
C GLU A 77 22.15 13.56 2.29
N GLY A 78 21.31 14.54 1.89
CA GLY A 78 21.76 15.82 1.32
C GLY A 78 22.18 15.75 -0.14
N ARG A 79 21.97 14.62 -0.83
CA ARG A 79 22.21 14.50 -2.28
C ARG A 79 21.01 14.98 -3.08
N THR A 80 21.24 15.28 -4.36
CA THR A 80 20.18 15.67 -5.31
C THR A 80 19.62 14.44 -6.01
N PRO A 81 18.37 14.01 -5.71
CA PRO A 81 17.78 12.84 -6.36
C PRO A 81 17.52 13.14 -7.84
N THR A 82 18.06 12.30 -8.73
CA THR A 82 17.76 12.36 -10.17
C THR A 82 16.83 11.22 -10.56
N PHE A 83 15.95 11.45 -11.54
CA PHE A 83 15.03 10.41 -12.02
C PHE A 83 15.78 9.18 -12.54
N GLU A 84 16.83 9.40 -13.33
CA GLU A 84 17.68 8.34 -13.88
C GLU A 84 18.45 7.60 -12.79
N GLY A 85 19.01 8.32 -11.81
CA GLY A 85 19.70 7.72 -10.67
C GLY A 85 18.78 6.79 -9.86
N CYS A 86 17.57 7.25 -9.55
CA CYS A 86 16.57 6.45 -8.83
C CYS A 86 16.14 5.20 -9.61
N MET A 87 15.93 5.32 -10.93
CA MET A 87 15.60 4.17 -11.79
C MET A 87 16.74 3.17 -11.89
N SER A 88 17.98 3.67 -12.06
CA SER A 88 19.18 2.84 -12.09
C SER A 88 19.38 2.09 -10.78
N ALA A 89 19.19 2.78 -9.65
CA ALA A 89 19.27 2.20 -8.31
C ALA A 89 18.22 1.11 -8.07
N ALA A 90 16.98 1.30 -8.55
CA ALA A 90 15.95 0.27 -8.48
C ALA A 90 16.29 -0.93 -9.38
N ARG A 91 16.84 -0.70 -10.58
CA ARG A 91 17.28 -1.76 -11.50
C ARG A 91 18.44 -2.58 -10.93
N ALA A 92 19.41 -1.95 -10.27
CA ALA A 92 20.51 -2.65 -9.61
C ALA A 92 20.01 -3.64 -8.53
N ARG A 93 18.84 -3.36 -7.94
CA ARG A 93 18.20 -4.14 -6.87
C ARG A 93 17.14 -5.13 -7.37
N LEU A 94 17.07 -5.41 -8.68
CA LEU A 94 16.14 -6.41 -9.21
C LEU A 94 16.31 -7.78 -8.55
N HIS A 95 17.54 -8.15 -8.19
CA HIS A 95 17.86 -9.41 -7.54
C HIS A 95 17.21 -9.58 -6.16
N VAL A 96 16.86 -8.48 -5.46
CA VAL A 96 16.08 -8.52 -4.21
C VAL A 96 14.61 -8.18 -4.42
N ILE A 97 14.28 -7.30 -5.37
CA ILE A 97 12.90 -6.87 -5.68
C ILE A 97 12.08 -8.02 -6.27
N VAL A 98 12.63 -8.79 -7.23
CA VAL A 98 11.89 -9.86 -7.91
C VAL A 98 11.49 -10.97 -6.93
N PRO A 99 12.41 -11.55 -6.11
CA PRO A 99 12.02 -12.54 -5.11
C PRO A 99 11.02 -12.00 -4.09
N TRP A 100 11.10 -10.72 -3.72
CA TRP A 100 10.14 -10.08 -2.84
C TRP A 100 8.76 -9.95 -3.47
N ALA A 101 8.69 -9.55 -4.74
CA ALA A 101 7.42 -9.45 -5.47
C ALA A 101 6.73 -10.80 -5.60
N ILE A 102 7.49 -11.88 -5.84
CA ILE A 102 6.96 -13.25 -5.86
C ILE A 102 6.41 -13.62 -4.48
N LEU A 103 7.18 -13.41 -3.41
CA LEU A 103 6.74 -13.72 -2.05
C LEU A 103 5.48 -12.94 -1.68
N ALA A 104 5.45 -11.63 -1.95
CA ALA A 104 4.31 -10.77 -1.65
C ALA A 104 3.07 -11.16 -2.47
N GLY A 105 3.24 -11.46 -3.75
CA GLY A 105 2.18 -11.95 -4.62
C GLY A 105 1.61 -13.29 -4.14
N LEU A 106 2.47 -14.23 -3.74
CA LEU A 106 2.06 -15.53 -3.20
C LEU A 106 1.31 -15.38 -1.87
N VAL A 107 1.77 -14.53 -0.95
CA VAL A 107 1.08 -14.29 0.31
C VAL A 107 -0.28 -13.63 0.08
N GLY A 108 -0.34 -12.62 -0.81
CA GLY A 108 -1.60 -12.00 -1.21
C GLY A 108 -2.58 -13.02 -1.80
N PHE A 109 -2.08 -13.90 -2.69
CA PHE A 109 -2.88 -14.99 -3.26
C PHE A 109 -3.39 -15.96 -2.18
N VAL A 110 -2.54 -16.38 -1.24
CA VAL A 110 -2.95 -17.26 -0.13
C VAL A 110 -4.03 -16.61 0.73
N ILE A 111 -3.88 -15.33 1.08
CA ILE A 111 -4.89 -14.58 1.85
C ILE A 111 -6.22 -14.53 1.08
N GLU A 112 -6.18 -14.24 -0.23
CA GLU A 112 -7.38 -14.20 -1.09
C GLU A 112 -8.06 -15.58 -1.18
N VAL A 113 -7.29 -16.66 -1.31
CA VAL A 113 -7.81 -18.03 -1.29
C VAL A 113 -8.48 -18.33 0.06
N LEU A 114 -7.87 -17.91 1.18
CA LEU A 114 -8.46 -18.06 2.52
C LEU A 114 -9.77 -17.27 2.67
N TYR A 115 -9.88 -16.08 2.10
CA TYR A 115 -11.12 -15.32 2.07
C TYR A 115 -12.21 -15.97 1.20
N ARG A 116 -11.83 -16.68 0.14
CA ARG A 116 -12.77 -17.36 -0.76
C ARG A 116 -13.24 -18.71 -0.24
N LEU A 117 -12.45 -19.39 0.59
CA LEU A 117 -12.78 -20.72 1.15
C LEU A 117 -14.19 -20.77 1.79
N PRO A 118 -14.61 -19.80 2.63
CA PRO A 118 -15.94 -19.81 3.24
C PRO A 118 -17.08 -19.53 2.25
N ARG A 119 -16.82 -18.79 1.16
CA ARG A 119 -17.82 -18.58 0.09
C ARG A 119 -17.98 -19.83 -0.77
N PHE A 120 -16.88 -20.50 -1.07
CA PHE A 120 -16.85 -21.77 -1.79
C PHE A 120 -17.62 -22.87 -1.02
N LEU A 121 -17.36 -23.00 0.28
CA LEU A 121 -18.08 -23.93 1.15
C LEU A 121 -19.59 -23.62 1.22
N ARG A 122 -19.98 -22.34 1.20
CA ARG A 122 -21.40 -21.93 1.13
C ARG A 122 -22.05 -22.26 -0.23
N HIS A 123 -21.32 -22.15 -1.34
CA HIS A 123 -21.83 -22.57 -2.66
C HIS A 123 -22.10 -24.07 -2.70
N MET A 124 -21.19 -24.89 -2.16
CA MET A 124 -21.43 -26.34 -2.03
C MET A 124 -22.61 -26.67 -1.09
N GLN A 125 -22.93 -25.81 -0.12
CA GLN A 125 -24.07 -25.98 0.79
C GLN A 125 -25.42 -25.79 0.09
N GLN A 126 -25.52 -24.91 -0.92
CA GLN A 126 -26.74 -24.71 -1.71
C GLN A 126 -27.09 -25.91 -2.60
N ALA A 127 -26.14 -26.82 -2.84
CA ALA A 127 -26.35 -28.06 -3.58
C ALA A 127 -27.06 -29.19 -2.78
N GLY A 128 -27.73 -28.87 -1.66
CA GLY A 128 -28.69 -29.78 -1.02
C GLY A 128 -28.22 -30.57 0.20
N ARG A 129 -27.07 -30.26 0.81
CA ARG A 129 -26.62 -30.89 2.07
C ARG A 129 -26.86 -29.97 3.27
N HIS A 130 -27.77 -30.36 4.16
CA HIS A 130 -27.98 -29.68 5.45
C HIS A 130 -26.70 -29.72 6.28
N ILE A 131 -25.98 -28.61 6.37
CA ILE A 131 -24.86 -28.45 7.33
C ILE A 131 -25.40 -27.72 8.57
N PRO A 132 -25.16 -28.23 9.78
CA PRO A 132 -25.60 -27.59 11.03
C PRO A 132 -24.94 -26.20 11.21
N VAL A 133 -25.51 -25.39 12.12
CA VAL A 133 -25.07 -24.03 12.52
C VAL A 133 -23.54 -23.93 12.75
N VAL A 134 -22.88 -25.04 13.09
CA VAL A 134 -21.41 -25.20 13.19
C VAL A 134 -20.66 -24.73 11.93
N GLY A 135 -21.22 -24.90 10.73
CA GLY A 135 -20.60 -24.44 9.47
C GLY A 135 -20.59 -22.92 9.31
N GLN A 136 -21.58 -22.21 9.86
CA GLN A 136 -21.65 -20.75 9.82
C GLN A 136 -20.61 -20.12 10.76
N PHE A 137 -20.45 -20.67 11.97
CA PHE A 137 -19.42 -20.23 12.91
C PHE A 137 -18.00 -20.48 12.36
N ALA A 138 -17.75 -21.63 11.73
CA ALA A 138 -16.48 -21.91 11.07
C ALA A 138 -16.17 -20.93 9.92
N ALA A 139 -17.19 -20.57 9.12
CA ALA A 139 -17.05 -19.59 8.05
C ALA A 139 -16.73 -18.19 8.57
N ILE A 140 -17.37 -17.77 9.66
CA ILE A 140 -17.08 -16.49 10.32
C ILE A 140 -15.67 -16.50 10.93
N ALA A 141 -15.28 -17.59 11.59
CA ALA A 141 -13.94 -17.74 12.17
C ALA A 141 -12.85 -17.67 11.09
N ALA A 142 -13.05 -18.33 9.95
CA ALA A 142 -12.13 -18.26 8.82
C ALA A 142 -12.02 -16.84 8.22
N MET A 143 -13.14 -16.11 8.13
CA MET A 143 -13.14 -14.72 7.67
C MET A 143 -12.38 -13.80 8.64
N ILE A 144 -12.60 -13.96 9.95
CA ILE A 144 -11.87 -13.19 10.98
C ILE A 144 -10.38 -13.50 10.92
N LEU A 145 -10.00 -14.77 10.75
CA LEU A 145 -8.60 -15.18 10.64
C LEU A 145 -7.94 -14.60 9.39
N ALA A 146 -8.62 -14.63 8.24
CA ALA A 146 -8.11 -14.04 7.00
C ALA A 146 -7.92 -12.52 7.15
N ALA A 147 -8.88 -11.83 7.76
CA ALA A 147 -8.75 -10.41 8.09
C ALA A 147 -7.59 -10.12 9.02
N ALA A 148 -7.45 -10.87 10.11
CA ALA A 148 -6.34 -10.73 11.03
C ALA A 148 -4.99 -10.95 10.34
N LEU A 149 -4.90 -11.96 9.46
CA LEU A 149 -3.68 -12.26 8.71
C LEU A 149 -3.31 -11.12 7.74
N GLU A 150 -4.30 -10.54 7.07
CA GLU A 150 -4.11 -9.38 6.20
C GLU A 150 -3.60 -8.17 6.97
N TYR A 151 -4.20 -7.87 8.14
CA TYR A 151 -3.71 -6.80 9.01
C TYR A 151 -2.28 -7.05 9.49
N VAL A 152 -1.98 -8.27 9.95
CA VAL A 152 -0.61 -8.63 10.38
C VAL A 152 0.38 -8.48 9.22
N TRP A 153 0.02 -8.95 8.03
CA TRP A 153 0.84 -8.83 6.83
C TRP A 153 1.12 -7.38 6.48
N TYR A 154 0.09 -6.54 6.48
CA TYR A 154 0.20 -5.10 6.26
C TYR A 154 1.26 -4.45 7.17
N PHE A 155 1.26 -4.83 8.44
CA PHE A 155 2.21 -4.32 9.43
C PHE A 155 3.62 -4.89 9.30
N VAL A 156 3.75 -6.20 9.06
CA VAL A 156 5.05 -6.85 8.86
C VAL A 156 5.76 -6.26 7.64
N THR A 157 5.00 -5.92 6.60
CA THR A 157 5.53 -5.40 5.34
C THR A 157 5.71 -3.88 5.30
N TYR A 158 5.34 -3.18 6.36
CA TYR A 158 5.25 -1.72 6.39
C TYR A 158 6.56 -1.01 6.00
N LEU A 159 7.71 -1.49 6.50
CA LEU A 159 9.05 -0.95 6.22
C LEU A 159 9.89 -1.88 5.33
N VAL A 160 9.30 -2.86 4.67
CA VAL A 160 10.07 -3.80 3.84
C VAL A 160 10.73 -3.10 2.67
N VAL A 161 10.05 -2.17 2.00
CA VAL A 161 10.64 -1.46 0.84
C VAL A 161 11.89 -0.66 1.24
N PRO A 162 11.88 0.21 2.27
CA PRO A 162 13.10 0.85 2.78
C PRO A 162 14.22 -0.14 3.16
N VAL A 163 13.88 -1.21 3.88
CA VAL A 163 14.87 -2.23 4.29
C VAL A 163 15.48 -2.93 3.08
N LEU A 164 14.65 -3.30 2.10
CA LEU A 164 15.08 -4.01 0.90
C LEU A 164 15.96 -3.13 0.02
N VAL A 165 15.65 -1.83 -0.07
CA VAL A 165 16.42 -0.87 -0.86
C VAL A 165 17.74 -0.51 -0.19
N VAL A 166 17.76 -0.24 1.11
CA VAL A 166 18.95 0.23 1.81
C VAL A 166 19.85 -0.91 2.28
N GLU A 167 19.26 -1.98 2.83
CA GLU A 167 20.02 -3.10 3.39
C GLU A 167 20.27 -4.24 2.38
N GLU A 168 19.64 -4.19 1.19
CA GLU A 168 19.80 -5.16 0.10
C GLU A 168 19.66 -6.63 0.55
N THR A 169 18.78 -6.87 1.52
CA THR A 169 18.57 -8.20 2.09
C THR A 169 17.48 -8.97 1.34
N GLY A 170 17.58 -10.31 1.36
CA GLY A 170 16.57 -11.18 0.75
C GLY A 170 15.17 -11.04 1.39
N PRO A 171 14.11 -11.57 0.74
CA PRO A 171 12.71 -11.33 1.10
C PRO A 171 12.36 -11.62 2.57
N ILE A 172 12.78 -12.78 3.07
CA ILE A 172 12.47 -13.22 4.44
C ILE A 172 13.24 -12.38 5.46
N ALA A 173 14.51 -12.06 5.18
CA ALA A 173 15.33 -11.22 6.05
C ALA A 173 14.75 -9.80 6.14
N SER A 174 14.34 -9.24 5.00
CA SER A 174 13.65 -7.94 4.93
C SER A 174 12.36 -7.92 5.76
N CYS A 175 11.52 -8.97 5.68
CA CYS A 175 10.33 -9.10 6.53
C CYS A 175 10.65 -9.10 8.03
N LYS A 176 11.61 -9.95 8.44
CA LYS A 176 12.02 -10.06 9.86
C LYS A 176 12.56 -8.73 10.38
N ARG A 177 13.38 -8.06 9.58
CA ARG A 177 13.95 -6.76 9.88
C ARG A 177 12.88 -5.67 9.97
N SER A 178 12.01 -5.56 8.96
CA SER A 178 10.87 -4.64 8.93
C SER A 178 9.98 -4.81 10.16
N PHE A 179 9.63 -6.05 10.51
CA PHE A 179 8.82 -6.32 11.70
C PHE A 179 9.52 -5.92 13.00
N GLY A 180 10.84 -6.13 13.10
CA GLY A 180 11.64 -5.67 14.23
C GLY A 180 11.65 -4.14 14.37
N LEU A 181 11.75 -3.41 13.26
CA LEU A 181 11.68 -1.94 13.22
C LEU A 181 10.27 -1.43 13.54
N PHE A 182 9.24 -2.11 13.01
CA PHE A 182 7.86 -1.75 13.23
C PHE A 182 7.44 -1.92 14.70
N ARG A 183 7.88 -2.98 15.40
CA ARG A 183 7.61 -3.14 16.84
C ARG A 183 8.11 -1.98 17.68
N LYS A 184 9.22 -1.34 17.28
CA LYS A 184 9.75 -0.14 17.95
C LYS A 184 8.90 1.10 17.70
N THR A 185 8.05 1.09 16.69
CA THR A 185 7.28 2.25 16.22
C THR A 185 5.77 2.05 16.19
N TRP A 186 5.25 0.89 16.59
CA TRP A 186 3.83 0.48 16.48
C TRP A 186 2.84 1.60 16.77
N GLY A 187 3.02 2.36 17.87
CA GLY A 187 2.13 3.48 18.20
C GLY A 187 2.26 4.70 17.27
N LYS A 188 3.48 5.05 16.84
CA LYS A 188 3.74 6.21 15.97
C LYS A 188 3.33 5.95 14.52
N SER A 189 3.67 4.75 14.01
CA SER A 189 3.34 4.34 12.64
C SER A 189 1.83 4.19 12.43
N LEU A 190 1.10 3.68 13.43
CA LEU A 190 -0.37 3.58 13.37
C LEU A 190 -1.04 4.95 13.29
N ILE A 191 -0.67 5.89 14.17
CA ILE A 191 -1.28 7.23 14.19
C ILE A 191 -1.00 7.97 12.87
N ALA A 192 0.23 7.90 12.37
CA ALA A 192 0.59 8.49 11.09
C ALA A 192 -0.20 7.85 9.94
N GLN A 193 -0.33 6.52 9.93
CA GLN A 193 -1.07 5.79 8.91
C GLN A 193 -2.55 6.19 8.86
N VAL A 194 -3.22 6.19 10.01
CA VAL A 194 -4.62 6.62 10.12
C VAL A 194 -4.76 8.09 9.70
N GLY A 195 -3.78 8.93 10.04
CA GLY A 195 -3.72 10.32 9.60
C GLY A 195 -3.67 10.46 8.08
N PHE A 196 -2.81 9.68 7.40
CA PHE A 196 -2.72 9.69 5.93
C PHE A 196 -4.01 9.18 5.27
N GLU A 197 -4.65 8.17 5.84
CA GLU A 197 -5.92 7.66 5.35
C GLU A 197 -7.05 8.69 5.52
N LEU A 198 -7.09 9.39 6.66
CA LEU A 198 -8.06 10.45 6.89
C LEU A 198 -7.85 11.64 5.95
N ILE A 199 -6.60 12.05 5.72
CA ILE A 199 -6.25 13.11 4.76
C ILE A 199 -6.62 12.68 3.34
N GLY A 200 -6.28 11.46 2.95
CA GLY A 200 -6.64 10.90 1.64
C GLY A 200 -8.15 10.86 1.44
N PHE A 201 -8.90 10.44 2.47
CA PHE A 201 -10.36 10.46 2.47
C PHE A 201 -10.92 11.88 2.34
N LEU A 202 -10.35 12.85 3.06
CA LEU A 202 -10.81 14.23 2.98
C LEU A 202 -10.54 14.85 1.59
N LEU A 203 -9.41 14.50 0.98
CA LEU A 203 -9.06 14.92 -0.39
C LEU A 203 -9.86 14.17 -1.47
N PHE A 204 -10.42 13.00 -1.15
CA PHE A 204 -11.35 12.29 -2.02
C PHE A 204 -12.70 13.02 -2.14
N LEU A 205 -13.18 13.65 -1.05
CA LEU A 205 -14.51 14.28 -1.00
C LEU A 205 -14.76 15.35 -2.09
N PRO A 206 -13.84 16.30 -2.40
CA PRO A 206 -14.06 17.26 -3.48
C PRO A 206 -14.33 16.61 -4.85
N GLY A 207 -13.63 15.52 -5.17
CA GLY A 207 -13.84 14.78 -6.42
C GLY A 207 -15.21 14.12 -6.46
N LEU A 208 -15.60 13.47 -5.36
CA LEU A 208 -16.94 12.88 -5.23
C LEU A 208 -18.04 13.94 -5.30
N PHE A 209 -17.86 15.06 -4.61
CA PHE A 209 -18.79 16.17 -4.58
C PHE A 209 -18.98 16.79 -5.96
N LEU A 210 -17.90 16.95 -6.73
CA LEU A 210 -17.96 17.44 -8.11
C LEU A 210 -18.77 16.50 -9.02
N VAL A 211 -18.54 15.19 -8.92
CA VAL A 211 -19.34 14.20 -9.67
C VAL A 211 -20.80 14.26 -9.25
N PHE A 212 -21.08 14.34 -7.95
CA PHE A 212 -22.43 14.47 -7.41
C PHE A 212 -23.14 15.74 -7.93
N LEU A 213 -22.48 16.89 -7.94
CA LEU A 213 -23.04 18.14 -8.47
C LEU A 213 -23.37 18.04 -9.96
N ILE A 214 -22.54 17.37 -10.75
CA ILE A 214 -22.78 17.21 -12.19
C ILE A 214 -23.98 16.31 -12.46
N VAL A 215 -24.16 15.25 -11.67
CA VAL A 215 -25.35 14.40 -11.73
C VAL A 215 -26.59 15.17 -11.27
N LEU A 216 -26.50 15.92 -10.16
CA LEU A 216 -27.61 16.67 -9.57
C LEU A 216 -28.07 17.85 -10.42
N ALA A 217 -27.15 18.53 -11.10
CA ALA A 217 -27.45 19.64 -12.01
C ALA A 217 -28.32 19.23 -13.21
N GLY A 218 -28.65 17.94 -13.34
CA GLY A 218 -29.65 17.46 -14.29
C GLY A 218 -29.28 17.77 -15.73
N LEU A 219 -27.97 17.88 -16.03
CA LEU A 219 -27.49 18.31 -17.34
C LEU A 219 -27.95 17.40 -18.48
N GLY A 220 -28.57 16.24 -18.20
CA GLY A 220 -29.34 15.39 -19.14
C GLY A 220 -28.56 14.87 -20.36
N SER A 221 -27.35 15.37 -20.52
CA SER A 221 -26.45 15.20 -21.63
C SER A 221 -25.45 14.15 -21.21
N PRO A 222 -25.42 13.00 -21.90
CA PRO A 222 -24.39 11.99 -21.71
C PRO A 222 -22.97 12.58 -21.77
N VAL A 223 -22.79 13.65 -22.56
CA VAL A 223 -21.50 14.35 -22.70
C VAL A 223 -21.07 15.03 -21.39
N ALA A 224 -21.99 15.74 -20.73
CA ALA A 224 -21.69 16.42 -19.46
C ALA A 224 -21.34 15.42 -18.34
N LEU A 225 -22.04 14.28 -18.31
CA LEU A 225 -21.77 13.19 -17.36
C LEU A 225 -20.39 12.57 -17.61
N VAL A 226 -20.02 12.31 -18.87
CA VAL A 226 -18.70 11.77 -19.22
C VAL A 226 -17.59 12.74 -18.85
N ILE A 227 -17.74 14.03 -19.15
CA ILE A 227 -16.75 15.05 -18.76
C ILE A 227 -16.62 15.12 -17.24
N GLY A 228 -17.73 15.12 -16.52
CA GLY A 228 -17.74 15.19 -15.06
C GLY A 228 -17.08 13.99 -14.38
N ILE A 229 -17.40 12.78 -14.83
CA ILE A 229 -16.72 11.57 -14.38
C ILE A 229 -15.23 11.64 -14.74
N GLY A 230 -14.88 12.10 -15.95
CA GLY A 230 -13.49 12.25 -16.38
C GLY A 230 -12.68 13.16 -15.45
N ILE A 231 -13.22 14.33 -15.09
CA ILE A 231 -12.59 15.27 -14.16
C ILE A 231 -12.49 14.65 -12.75
N GLY A 232 -13.57 14.03 -12.27
CA GLY A 232 -13.59 13.36 -10.97
C GLY A 232 -12.52 12.27 -10.89
N VAL A 233 -12.44 11.40 -11.88
CA VAL A 233 -11.41 10.36 -11.98
C VAL A 233 -10.01 10.97 -12.03
N ALA A 234 -9.77 11.99 -12.86
CA ALA A 234 -8.46 12.65 -12.95
C ALA A 234 -8.02 13.23 -11.60
N TRP A 235 -8.94 13.87 -10.86
CA TRP A 235 -8.69 14.34 -9.50
C TRP A 235 -8.31 13.18 -8.57
N LEU A 236 -9.07 12.10 -8.58
CA LEU A 236 -8.80 10.93 -7.74
C LEU A 236 -7.42 10.31 -8.03
N LEU A 237 -7.05 10.17 -9.31
CA LEU A 237 -5.73 9.67 -9.70
C LEU A 237 -4.62 10.60 -9.20
N ALA A 238 -4.80 11.92 -9.29
CA ALA A 238 -3.85 12.89 -8.74
C ALA A 238 -3.68 12.75 -7.23
N VAL A 239 -4.79 12.59 -6.48
CA VAL A 239 -4.77 12.36 -5.02
C VAL A 239 -4.04 11.06 -4.69
N ILE A 240 -4.32 9.96 -5.41
CA ILE A 240 -3.67 8.66 -5.21
C ILE A 240 -2.15 8.77 -5.41
N VAL A 241 -1.72 9.43 -6.49
CA VAL A 241 -0.29 9.64 -6.81
C VAL A 241 0.40 10.50 -5.75
N ALA A 242 -0.26 11.56 -5.29
CA ALA A 242 0.27 12.44 -4.26
C ALA A 242 0.39 11.71 -2.91
N MET A 243 -0.65 11.03 -2.47
CA MET A 243 -0.67 10.31 -1.19
C MET A 243 0.33 9.16 -1.16
N SER A 244 0.42 8.36 -2.23
CA SER A 244 1.39 7.27 -2.31
C SER A 244 2.84 7.79 -2.28
N ALA A 245 3.12 8.94 -2.90
CA ALA A 245 4.42 9.60 -2.79
C ALA A 245 4.74 9.99 -1.34
N ILE A 246 3.80 10.66 -0.67
CA ILE A 246 3.95 11.13 0.71
C ILE A 246 4.18 9.95 1.66
N VAL A 247 3.37 8.90 1.54
CA VAL A 247 3.49 7.69 2.38
C VAL A 247 4.83 7.00 2.15
N GLY A 248 5.31 6.90 0.90
CA GLY A 248 6.62 6.33 0.58
C GLY A 248 7.77 7.12 1.21
N ILE A 249 7.76 8.44 1.08
CA ILE A 249 8.78 9.33 1.68
C ILE A 249 8.74 9.24 3.21
N PHE A 250 7.54 9.24 3.80
CA PHE A 250 7.36 9.09 5.25
C PHE A 250 7.91 7.77 5.77
N LYS A 251 7.63 6.65 5.08
CA LYS A 251 8.18 5.33 5.45
C LYS A 251 9.71 5.32 5.43
N MET A 252 10.32 5.98 4.46
CA MET A 252 11.78 6.12 4.40
C MET A 252 12.32 6.97 5.55
N ALA A 253 11.68 8.09 5.86
CA ALA A 253 12.05 8.94 6.98
C ALA A 253 11.94 8.19 8.33
N LEU A 254 10.86 7.43 8.51
CA LEU A 254 10.65 6.61 9.68
C LEU A 254 11.71 5.49 9.78
N TYR A 255 12.06 4.87 8.66
CA TYR A 255 13.15 3.89 8.62
C TYR A 255 14.47 4.50 9.12
N LEU A 256 14.85 5.67 8.61
CA LEU A 256 16.07 6.36 9.06
C LEU A 256 15.99 6.73 10.54
N TYR A 257 14.87 7.26 11.00
CA TYR A 257 14.68 7.61 12.41
C TYR A 257 14.86 6.41 13.35
N VAL A 258 14.36 5.23 12.98
CA VAL A 258 14.46 4.02 13.83
C VAL A 258 15.85 3.37 13.76
N THR A 259 16.57 3.56 12.66
CA THR A 259 17.89 2.94 12.45
C THR A 259 19.04 3.81 12.95
N THR A 260 18.96 5.12 12.74
CA THR A 260 20.00 6.10 13.09
C THR A 260 19.71 6.84 14.41
N GLY A 261 18.44 6.93 14.80
CA GLY A 261 18.00 7.74 15.95
C GLY A 261 17.85 9.24 15.65
N GLU A 262 18.18 9.68 14.43
CA GLU A 262 18.14 11.07 14.02
C GLU A 262 16.91 11.35 13.13
N VAL A 263 16.36 12.56 13.26
CA VAL A 263 15.27 13.03 12.40
C VAL A 263 15.90 13.65 11.15
N PRO A 264 15.50 13.26 9.91
CA PRO A 264 16.05 13.87 8.71
C PRO A 264 15.84 15.39 8.72
N SER A 265 16.86 16.13 8.27
CA SER A 265 16.94 17.60 8.39
C SER A 265 15.72 18.33 7.79
N GLU A 266 15.12 17.73 6.76
CA GLU A 266 13.94 18.19 6.05
C GLU A 266 12.69 18.26 6.94
N PHE A 267 12.65 17.49 8.03
CA PHE A 267 11.53 17.45 8.97
C PHE A 267 11.76 18.27 10.25
N GLY A 268 13.00 18.71 10.50
CA GLY A 268 13.41 19.42 11.72
C GLY A 268 12.79 20.82 11.87
N SER A 269 12.40 21.47 10.77
CA SER A 269 11.80 22.82 10.80
C SER A 269 10.26 22.82 10.81
N THR A 270 9.63 21.68 10.50
CA THR A 270 8.18 21.59 10.21
C THR A 270 7.29 21.17 11.39
N GLY A 271 7.79 21.12 12.63
CA GLY A 271 7.02 20.62 13.78
C GLY A 271 6.75 19.10 13.73
N LEU A 272 7.06 18.44 12.61
CA LEU A 272 7.03 16.99 12.44
C LEU A 272 8.03 16.28 13.36
N GLU A 273 9.04 17.00 13.87
CA GLU A 273 9.89 16.54 14.96
C GLU A 273 9.06 16.05 16.17
N GLN A 274 7.88 16.63 16.45
CA GLN A 274 6.99 16.17 17.51
C GLN A 274 6.27 14.85 17.18
N ALA A 275 6.11 14.52 15.91
CA ALA A 275 5.62 13.19 15.48
C ALA A 275 6.69 12.11 15.72
N PHE A 276 7.97 12.49 15.73
CA PHE A 276 9.10 11.58 15.95
C PHE A 276 9.63 11.59 17.39
N THR A 277 9.59 12.71 18.13
CA THR A 277 10.17 12.82 19.47
C THR A 277 9.19 12.38 20.56
N ASN A 278 9.68 11.59 21.51
CA ASN A 278 8.90 11.10 22.63
C ASN A 278 8.58 12.27 23.59
N LYS A 279 7.31 12.45 23.97
CA LYS A 279 6.92 13.39 25.05
C LYS A 279 7.74 13.15 26.33
N ALA A 280 8.18 11.93 26.60
CA ALA A 280 9.06 11.60 27.72
C ALA A 280 10.49 12.15 27.57
N ALA A 281 11.04 12.21 26.35
CA ALA A 281 12.35 12.81 26.09
C ALA A 281 12.29 14.34 26.24
N LEU A 282 11.24 14.97 25.71
CA LEU A 282 10.96 16.40 25.92
C LEU A 282 10.71 16.74 27.40
N LYS A 283 10.07 15.83 28.15
CA LYS A 283 9.87 15.97 29.60
C LYS A 283 11.19 15.83 30.35
N ALA A 284 12.01 14.83 30.03
CA ALA A 284 13.33 14.62 30.62
C ALA A 284 14.28 15.79 30.33
N GLU A 285 14.26 16.36 29.12
CA GLU A 285 15.05 17.54 28.76
C GLU A 285 14.55 18.81 29.48
N ARG A 286 13.23 18.99 29.61
CA ARG A 286 12.63 20.07 30.43
C ARG A 286 13.00 19.94 31.91
N GLU A 287 13.00 18.72 32.44
CA GLU A 287 13.38 18.42 33.81
C GLU A 287 14.89 18.59 34.04
N ALA A 288 15.73 18.25 33.06
CA ALA A 288 17.17 18.48 33.09
C ALA A 288 17.55 19.97 32.93
N ARG A 289 16.73 20.78 32.24
CA ARG A 289 16.92 22.24 32.12
C ARG A 289 16.48 23.03 33.36
N LYS A 290 15.57 22.52 34.18
CA LYS A 290 15.13 23.15 35.44
C LYS A 290 16.29 23.46 36.41
N PRO A 291 17.16 22.50 36.78
CA PRO A 291 18.23 22.75 37.74
C PRO A 291 19.27 23.76 37.23
N LEU A 292 19.45 23.89 35.91
CA LEU A 292 20.35 24.88 35.31
C LEU A 292 19.81 26.32 35.42
N LYS A 293 18.49 26.51 35.32
CA LYS A 293 17.86 27.82 35.53
C LYS A 293 17.91 28.25 37.00
N ASP A 294 17.66 27.33 37.93
CA ASP A 294 17.72 27.63 39.37
C ASP A 294 19.13 27.98 39.84
N ARG A 295 20.16 27.32 39.28
CA ARG A 295 21.58 27.66 39.57
C ARG A 295 22.01 28.99 38.97
N ARG A 296 21.45 29.42 37.83
CA ARG A 296 21.68 30.77 37.27
C ARG A 296 20.94 31.84 38.06
N ALA A 297 19.71 31.58 38.50
CA ALA A 297 18.93 32.50 39.34
C ALA A 297 19.57 32.71 40.73
N LYS A 298 20.19 31.68 41.31
CA LYS A 298 20.95 31.79 42.57
C LYS A 298 22.32 32.50 42.44
N ARG A 299 22.89 32.59 41.22
CA ARG A 299 24.15 33.32 40.97
C ARG A 299 23.93 34.79 40.61
N ALA A 300 22.69 35.20 40.35
CA ALA A 300 22.31 36.56 39.98
C ALA A 300 21.68 37.35 41.15
N ARG A 301 21.67 36.78 42.36
CA ARG A 301 21.33 37.43 43.63
C ARG A 301 22.57 37.40 44.53
#